data_AF-A0A8C6RG02-F1
#
_entry.id   AF-A0A8C6RG02-F1
#
_cell.length_a   1.000
_cell.length_b   1.000
_cell.length_c   1.000
_cell.angle_alpha   90.00
_cell.angle_beta   90.00
_cell.angle_gamma   90.00
#
_symmetry.space_group_name_H-M   'P 1'
#
loop_
_entity.id
_entity.type
_entity.pdbx_description
1 polymer ?
#
loop_
_entity_poly.entity_id
_entity_poly.type
_entity_poly.pdbx_seq_one_letter_code
_entity_poly.pdbx_strand_id
1 'polypeptide(L)'
;ADCPAALENQDMGTGICYRCGSTEHEITKCRAKVDPALGEFPFAKCFVCGEMGHLSRSCPHNPKGVYADDRIVTVGRWAKGMSADYEEVLDVPKPQKPKAKTPKVVHF
;
A
#
# COMPACT_ATOMS: atom_id res chain seq x y z
N ALA A 1 0.09 -20.71 -27.52
CA ALA A 1 -1.13 -20.70 -26.71
C ALA A 1 -1.53 -19.24 -26.56
N ASP A 2 -2.42 -18.79 -27.46
CA ASP A 2 -3.01 -17.47 -27.41
C ASP A 2 -4.00 -17.43 -26.24
N CYS A 3 -3.77 -16.53 -25.29
CA CYS A 3 -4.60 -16.35 -24.11
C CYS A 3 -5.53 -15.15 -24.36
N PRO A 4 -6.79 -15.34 -24.83
CA PRO A 4 -7.68 -14.23 -25.20
C PRO A 4 -8.37 -13.53 -24.01
N ALA A 5 -7.98 -13.81 -22.76
CA ALA A 5 -8.71 -13.33 -21.57
C ALA A 5 -8.17 -12.00 -20.97
N ALA A 6 -7.09 -11.42 -21.50
CA ALA A 6 -6.47 -10.23 -20.93
C ALA A 6 -6.99 -8.88 -21.48
N LEU A 7 -7.96 -8.90 -22.41
CA LEU A 7 -8.40 -7.68 -23.10
C LEU A 7 -9.63 -7.01 -22.46
N GLU A 8 -10.43 -7.71 -21.65
CA GLU A 8 -11.66 -7.13 -21.07
C GLU A 8 -11.50 -6.43 -19.72
N ASN A 9 -10.28 -6.38 -19.17
CA ASN A 9 -9.96 -5.60 -17.95
C ASN A 9 -9.06 -4.38 -18.21
N GLN A 10 -8.81 -4.03 -19.48
CA GLN A 10 -7.86 -2.98 -19.85
C GLN A 10 -8.39 -1.55 -19.66
N ASP A 11 -9.66 -1.39 -19.30
CA ASP A 11 -10.30 -0.09 -19.02
C ASP A 11 -10.51 0.14 -17.51
N MET A 12 -9.76 -0.55 -16.65
CA MET A 12 -9.82 -0.34 -15.20
C MET A 12 -8.97 0.86 -14.76
N GLY A 13 -9.07 2.01 -15.43
CA GLY A 13 -8.54 3.30 -14.95
C GLY A 13 -7.08 3.28 -14.45
N THR A 14 -6.24 2.38 -14.96
CA THR A 14 -4.86 2.24 -14.49
C THR A 14 -4.05 3.39 -15.08
N GLY A 15 -3.76 4.39 -14.25
CA GLY A 15 -3.00 5.58 -14.66
C GLY A 15 -3.80 6.88 -14.68
N ILE A 16 -5.06 6.89 -14.23
CA ILE A 16 -5.78 8.15 -13.96
C ILE A 16 -5.55 8.62 -12.53
N CYS A 17 -5.52 9.94 -12.34
CA CYS A 17 -5.58 10.58 -11.05
C CYS A 17 -6.98 10.41 -10.46
N TYR A 18 -7.13 9.63 -9.39
CA TYR A 18 -8.44 9.37 -8.80
C TYR A 18 -9.13 10.60 -8.17
N ARG A 19 -8.42 11.73 -8.05
CA ARG A 19 -9.00 13.01 -7.61
C ARG A 19 -9.66 13.79 -8.74
N CYS A 20 -9.07 13.83 -9.93
CA CYS A 20 -9.52 14.71 -11.02
C CYS A 20 -9.76 14.02 -12.37
N GLY A 21 -9.44 12.73 -12.50
CA GLY A 21 -9.60 11.95 -13.72
C GLY A 21 -8.51 12.15 -14.78
N SER A 22 -7.55 13.07 -14.58
CA SER A 22 -6.44 13.27 -15.53
C SER A 22 -5.45 12.11 -15.53
N THR A 23 -4.91 11.75 -16.69
CA THR A 23 -3.83 10.76 -16.84
C THR A 23 -2.43 11.36 -16.77
N GLU A 24 -2.31 12.69 -16.65
CA GLU A 24 -1.02 13.38 -16.73
C GLU A 24 -0.20 13.29 -15.43
N HIS A 25 -0.86 12.99 -14.31
CA HIS A 25 -0.22 13.02 -13.00
C HIS A 25 -0.81 12.00 -12.03
N GLU A 26 -0.01 11.67 -11.03
CA GLU A 26 -0.45 10.88 -9.88
C GLU A 26 -1.24 11.74 -8.88
N ILE A 27 -2.05 11.08 -8.06
CA ILE A 27 -2.86 11.70 -6.98
C ILE A 27 -2.02 12.65 -6.12
N THR A 28 -0.78 12.28 -5.79
CA THR A 28 0.15 13.06 -4.95
C THR A 28 0.50 14.43 -5.55
N LYS A 29 0.55 14.53 -6.88
CA LYS A 29 0.88 15.75 -7.62
C LYS A 29 -0.37 16.48 -8.13
N CYS A 30 -1.56 15.98 -7.81
CA CYS A 30 -2.81 16.60 -8.21
C CYS A 30 -3.00 17.97 -7.55
N ARG A 31 -3.19 18.99 -8.38
CA ARG A 31 -3.48 20.38 -7.96
C ARG A 31 -4.93 20.78 -8.23
N ALA A 32 -5.75 19.86 -8.74
CA ALA A 32 -7.15 20.14 -9.02
C ALA A 32 -7.92 20.41 -7.72
N LYS A 33 -8.78 21.41 -7.76
CA LYS A 33 -9.76 21.65 -6.70
C LYS A 33 -10.96 20.78 -7.01
N VAL A 34 -11.16 19.72 -6.22
CA VAL A 34 -12.29 18.80 -6.36
C VAL A 34 -13.36 19.22 -5.38
N ASP A 35 -14.61 19.27 -5.85
CA ASP A 35 -15.72 19.64 -4.99
C ASP A 35 -15.89 18.62 -3.86
N PRO A 36 -15.89 19.04 -2.58
CA PRO A 36 -16.00 18.14 -1.44
C PRO A 36 -17.32 17.36 -1.40
N ALA A 37 -18.33 17.81 -2.14
CA ALA A 37 -19.61 17.12 -2.28
C ALA A 37 -19.49 15.76 -3.01
N LEU A 38 -18.48 15.60 -3.88
CA LEU A 38 -18.24 14.37 -4.64
C LEU A 38 -17.41 13.33 -3.89
N GLY A 39 -16.90 13.67 -2.70
CA GLY A 39 -16.02 12.82 -1.90
C GLY A 39 -14.54 12.97 -2.26
N GLU A 40 -13.68 12.27 -1.52
CA GLU A 40 -12.21 12.42 -1.62
C GLU A 40 -11.63 11.86 -2.93
N PHE A 41 -12.23 10.79 -3.47
CA PHE A 41 -11.74 10.08 -4.66
C PHE A 41 -12.88 9.73 -5.63
N PRO A 42 -13.52 10.72 -6.29
CA PRO A 42 -14.69 10.48 -7.14
C PRO A 42 -14.39 9.57 -8.33
N PHE A 43 -13.15 9.56 -8.83
CA PHE A 43 -12.74 8.75 -9.97
C PHE A 43 -12.08 7.42 -9.55
N ALA A 44 -11.92 7.14 -8.26
CA ALA A 44 -11.43 5.84 -7.80
C ALA A 44 -12.54 4.79 -7.95
N LYS A 45 -12.23 3.68 -8.63
CA LYS A 45 -13.06 2.47 -8.61
C LYS A 45 -12.50 1.49 -7.59
N CYS A 46 -13.34 1.03 -6.68
CA CYS A 46 -12.97 0.05 -5.68
C CYS A 46 -12.74 -1.31 -6.32
N PHE A 47 -11.59 -1.92 -6.08
CA PHE A 47 -11.29 -3.27 -6.60
C PHE A 47 -11.99 -4.39 -5.81
N VAL A 48 -12.61 -4.07 -4.67
CA VAL A 48 -13.33 -5.04 -3.84
C VAL A 48 -14.81 -5.09 -4.20
N CYS A 49 -15.51 -3.95 -4.17
CA CYS A 49 -16.95 -3.90 -4.47
C CYS A 49 -17.27 -3.43 -5.91
N GLY A 50 -16.29 -2.92 -6.66
CA GLY A 50 -16.49 -2.40 -8.01
C GLY A 50 -17.12 -1.01 -8.09
N GLU A 51 -17.56 -0.44 -6.97
CA GLU A 51 -18.18 0.89 -6.91
C GLU A 51 -17.15 2.02 -7.00
N MET A 52 -17.58 3.18 -7.49
CA MET A 52 -16.75 4.38 -7.57
C MET A 52 -16.84 5.25 -6.30
N GLY A 53 -15.89 6.16 -6.12
CA GLY A 53 -15.89 7.13 -5.02
C GLY A 53 -14.96 6.79 -3.85
N HIS A 54 -14.37 5.58 -3.84
CA HIS A 54 -13.44 5.17 -2.79
C HIS A 54 -12.39 4.16 -3.29
N LEU A 55 -11.29 4.07 -2.54
CA LEU A 55 -10.25 3.07 -2.72
C LEU A 55 -10.58 1.81 -1.89
N SER A 56 -10.08 0.65 -2.29
CA SER A 56 -10.31 -0.63 -1.59
C SER A 56 -9.94 -0.62 -0.09
N ARG A 57 -9.04 0.28 0.34
CA ARG A 57 -8.67 0.49 1.77
C ARG A 57 -9.80 1.10 2.60
N SER A 58 -10.65 1.89 1.95
CA SER A 58 -11.76 2.61 2.55
C SER A 58 -13.09 1.95 2.21
N CYS A 59 -13.06 0.75 1.62
CA CYS A 59 -14.27 0.04 1.24
C CYS A 59 -14.99 -0.49 2.49
N PRO A 60 -16.27 -0.15 2.71
CA PRO A 60 -17.03 -0.65 3.85
C PRO A 60 -17.21 -2.17 3.82
N HIS A 61 -17.14 -2.77 2.63
CA HIS A 61 -17.22 -4.22 2.41
C HIS A 61 -15.86 -4.93 2.51
N ASN A 62 -14.77 -4.21 2.82
CA ASN A 62 -13.44 -4.79 3.02
C ASN A 62 -12.90 -4.65 4.46
N PRO A 63 -13.59 -5.20 5.48
CA PRO A 63 -13.15 -5.07 6.87
C PRO A 63 -11.82 -5.76 7.17
N LYS A 64 -11.40 -6.70 6.31
CA LYS A 64 -10.16 -7.47 6.47
C LYS A 64 -8.98 -6.92 5.67
N GLY A 65 -9.17 -5.83 4.92
CA GLY A 65 -8.12 -5.25 4.07
C GLY A 65 -7.59 -6.23 3.03
N VAL A 66 -8.43 -7.17 2.58
CA VAL A 66 -8.04 -8.18 1.59
C VAL A 66 -7.99 -7.47 0.25
N TYR A 67 -6.79 -7.38 -0.30
CA TYR A 67 -6.59 -7.11 -1.71
C TYR A 67 -6.47 -8.46 -2.39
N ALA A 68 -6.99 -8.56 -3.62
CA ALA A 68 -6.61 -9.65 -4.50
C ALA A 68 -5.14 -9.43 -4.85
N ASP A 69 -4.25 -9.82 -3.94
CA ASP A 69 -2.83 -9.86 -4.20
C ASP A 69 -2.60 -11.14 -4.99
N ASP A 70 -2.41 -10.96 -6.30
CA ASP A 70 -2.02 -11.98 -7.27
C ASP A 70 -0.58 -12.49 -7.02
N ARG A 71 -0.14 -12.62 -5.75
CA ARG A 71 1.11 -13.25 -5.33
C ARG A 71 1.26 -13.43 -3.81
N ILE A 72 0.20 -13.81 -3.08
CA ILE A 72 0.42 -14.56 -1.83
C ILE A 72 0.58 -16.04 -2.17
N VAL A 73 1.65 -16.38 -2.89
CA VAL A 73 2.35 -17.61 -2.53
C VAL A 73 2.98 -17.29 -1.20
N THR A 74 2.29 -17.63 -0.10
CA THR A 74 2.97 -17.79 1.18
C THR A 74 4.08 -18.80 0.92
N VAL A 75 5.28 -18.34 0.57
CA VAL A 75 6.46 -19.19 0.65
C VAL A 75 6.48 -19.64 2.10
N GLY A 76 6.27 -20.94 2.31
CA GLY A 76 6.20 -21.51 3.64
C GLY A 76 7.36 -20.96 4.46
N ARG A 77 7.03 -20.33 5.58
CA ARG A 77 7.91 -19.94 6.69
C ARG A 77 9.41 -20.04 6.33
N TRP A 78 9.97 -18.99 5.73
CA TRP A 78 11.41 -18.93 5.47
C TRP A 78 12.19 -19.26 6.75
N ALA A 79 12.92 -20.37 6.72
CA ALA A 79 13.86 -20.69 7.78
C ALA A 79 14.92 -19.59 7.86
N LYS A 80 15.39 -19.29 9.07
CA LYS A 80 16.43 -18.30 9.34
C LYS A 80 17.69 -18.65 8.53
N GLY A 81 17.98 -17.90 7.46
CA GLY A 81 19.24 -18.03 6.72
C GLY A 81 19.15 -18.32 5.22
N MET A 82 17.99 -18.16 4.58
CA MET A 82 17.85 -18.28 3.13
C MET A 82 17.53 -16.92 2.51
N SER A 83 18.56 -16.17 2.16
CA SER A 83 18.48 -15.01 1.26
C SER A 83 19.52 -15.19 0.15
N ALA A 84 19.11 -14.94 -1.09
CA ALA A 84 19.90 -15.26 -2.30
C ALA A 84 20.84 -14.12 -2.76
N ASP A 85 20.82 -12.94 -2.16
CA ASP A 85 21.66 -11.83 -2.62
C ASP A 85 22.09 -10.95 -1.44
N TYR A 86 23.33 -11.10 -0.96
CA TYR A 86 24.20 -9.98 -0.54
C TYR A 86 25.62 -10.46 -0.20
N GLU A 87 26.60 -9.98 -0.96
CA GLU A 87 28.04 -10.17 -0.72
C GLU A 87 28.51 -9.54 0.61
N GLU A 88 29.66 -10.02 1.08
CA GLU A 88 30.31 -9.76 2.36
C GLU A 88 30.53 -8.27 2.66
N VAL A 89 29.60 -7.64 3.37
CA VAL A 89 29.88 -6.38 4.09
C VAL A 89 30.37 -6.73 5.48
N LEU A 90 31.67 -6.52 5.68
CA LEU A 90 32.38 -6.69 6.95
C LEU A 90 31.59 -6.08 8.12
N ASP A 91 31.41 -6.91 9.14
CA ASP A 91 30.72 -6.67 10.40
C ASP A 91 31.10 -5.30 11.01
N VAL A 92 30.19 -4.33 10.90
CA VAL A 92 30.27 -3.10 11.70
C VAL A 92 29.42 -3.33 12.96
N PRO A 93 30.03 -3.47 14.16
CA PRO A 93 29.27 -3.68 15.38
C PRO A 93 28.42 -2.45 15.71
N LYS A 94 27.11 -2.67 15.78
CA LYS A 94 26.09 -1.66 16.09
C LYS A 94 26.28 -1.12 17.52
N PRO A 95 26.44 0.21 17.74
CA PRO A 95 26.61 0.78 19.07
C PRO A 95 25.31 0.68 19.88
N GLN A 96 25.42 0.09 21.08
CA GLN A 96 24.32 -0.04 22.03
C GLN A 96 24.06 1.31 22.70
N LYS A 97 22.86 1.86 22.52
CA LYS A 97 22.43 3.07 23.25
C LYS A 97 22.18 2.72 24.73
N PRO A 98 22.84 3.37 25.70
CA PRO A 98 22.58 3.12 27.11
C PRO A 98 21.20 3.63 27.51
N LYS A 99 20.40 2.77 28.17
CA LYS A 99 19.09 3.14 28.73
C LYS A 99 19.31 3.90 30.04
N ALA A 100 18.94 5.18 30.08
CA ALA A 100 18.94 5.99 31.30
C ALA A 100 17.83 5.50 32.25
N LYS A 101 18.19 5.22 33.50
CA LYS A 101 17.24 4.91 34.58
C LYS A 101 16.88 6.21 35.29
N THR A 102 15.59 6.54 35.37
CA THR A 102 15.09 7.66 36.16
C THR A 102 15.08 7.29 37.65
N PRO A 103 15.60 8.13 38.56
CA PRO A 103 15.46 7.90 39.99
C PRO A 103 14.03 8.23 40.44
N LYS A 104 13.48 7.41 41.34
CA LYS A 104 12.21 7.69 42.01
C LYS A 104 12.48 8.60 43.21
N VAL A 105 11.90 9.79 43.20
CA VAL A 105 11.83 10.68 44.37
C VAL A 105 10.75 10.14 45.31
N VAL A 106 11.10 9.93 46.57
CA VAL A 106 10.15 9.69 47.65
C VAL A 106 10.06 10.96 48.49
N HIS A 107 8.83 11.43 48.74
CA HIS A 107 8.56 12.57 49.62
C HIS A 107 8.21 12.04 51.02
N PHE A 108 8.75 12.70 52.05
CA PHE A 108 8.45 12.45 53.47
C PHE A 108 7.20 13.22 53.90
#